data_AF-A0A957NCF7-F1
#
_entry.id   AF-A0A957NCF7-F1
#
_cell.length_a   1.000
_cell.length_b   1.000
_cell.length_c   1.000
_cell.angle_alpha   90.00
_cell.angle_beta   90.00
_cell.angle_gamma   90.00
#
_symmetry.space_group_name_H-M   'P 1'
#
loop_
_entity.id
_entity.type
_entity.pdbx_description
1 polymer ?
#
loop_
_entity_poly.entity_id
_entity_poly.type
_entity_poly.pdbx_seq_one_letter_code
_entity_poly.pdbx_strand_id
1 'polypeptide(L)'
;ATQWLERTLDDSANRRMVLPEAFLALDGCLDIMINVAGGLIVNEAMVKKNLMAELPFMVTEAVMMEAVKKGGDRQELHEVIRRHSMEAGRRVKQEGAENDLIERLKAEPLLMGVDIDAMMDPMKHIGLAVEQTERFIAEVVEPMRQHLGDGAGEETELRV
;
A
#
# COMPACT_ATOMS: atom_id res chain seq x y z
N ALA A 1 16.26 36.09 11.51
CA ALA A 1 16.18 37.57 11.39
C ALA A 1 15.16 38.07 12.38
N THR A 2 15.45 39.17 13.06
CA THR A 2 14.53 39.80 14.02
C THR A 2 14.27 41.22 13.55
N GLN A 3 13.39 41.37 12.56
CA GLN A 3 13.05 42.66 11.95
C GLN A 3 12.59 43.66 13.01
N TRP A 4 13.23 44.83 13.11
CA TRP A 4 12.80 45.90 14.03
C TRP A 4 12.26 47.12 13.25
N LEU A 5 11.12 47.64 13.72
CA LEU A 5 10.43 48.82 13.19
C LEU A 5 10.24 48.75 11.65
N GLU A 6 10.69 49.76 10.91
CA GLU A 6 10.47 49.84 9.46
C GLU A 6 11.36 48.86 8.68
N ARG A 7 12.63 48.63 9.10
CA ARG A 7 13.56 47.65 8.51
C ARG A 7 14.90 47.55 9.27
N THR A 8 15.41 46.33 9.47
CA THR A 8 16.81 46.05 9.84
C THR A 8 17.54 45.29 8.73
N LEU A 9 18.88 45.40 8.67
CA LEU A 9 19.70 44.85 7.57
C LEU A 9 20.16 43.39 7.81
N ASP A 10 19.86 42.82 8.98
CA ASP A 10 20.22 41.45 9.37
C ASP A 10 19.58 40.37 8.48
N ASP A 11 18.53 40.72 7.73
CA ASP A 11 17.87 39.84 6.77
C ASP A 11 18.64 39.71 5.44
N SER A 12 19.47 40.70 5.07
CA SER A 12 20.07 40.79 3.73
C SER A 12 20.97 39.59 3.40
N ALA A 13 21.90 39.24 4.29
CA ALA A 13 22.82 38.12 4.05
C ALA A 13 22.07 36.78 4.06
N ASN A 14 21.13 36.60 4.99
CA ASN A 14 20.34 35.37 5.08
C ASN A 14 19.48 35.15 3.83
N ARG A 15 18.79 36.19 3.35
CA ARG A 15 17.93 36.11 2.17
C ARG A 15 18.71 35.83 0.88
N ARG A 16 19.95 36.28 0.78
CA ARG A 16 20.83 35.99 -0.38
C ARG A 16 21.23 34.52 -0.47
N MET A 17 21.19 33.76 0.63
CA MET A 17 21.48 32.33 0.65
C MET A 17 20.18 31.52 0.62
N VAL A 18 19.31 31.75 1.61
CA VAL A 18 18.13 30.92 1.82
C VAL A 18 17.15 30.99 0.66
N LEU A 19 16.94 32.17 0.05
CA LEU A 19 16.01 32.25 -1.07
C LEU A 19 16.55 31.49 -2.29
N PRO A 20 17.75 31.77 -2.84
CA PRO A 20 18.23 31.01 -4.00
C PRO A 20 18.41 29.52 -3.72
N GLU A 21 18.97 29.15 -2.57
CA GLU A 21 19.22 27.74 -2.23
C GLU A 21 17.93 26.95 -2.07
N ALA A 22 16.88 27.52 -1.49
CA ALA A 22 15.59 26.83 -1.37
C ALA A 22 14.96 26.53 -2.73
N PHE A 23 15.03 27.47 -3.68
CA PHE A 23 14.51 27.26 -5.03
C PHE A 23 15.34 26.23 -5.79
N LEU A 24 16.67 26.30 -5.76
CA LEU A 24 17.55 25.34 -6.43
C LEU A 24 17.43 23.93 -5.85
N ALA A 25 17.29 23.82 -4.52
CA ALA A 25 17.09 22.53 -3.87
C ALA A 25 15.73 21.91 -4.24
N LEU A 26 14.67 22.72 -4.27
CA LEU A 26 13.34 22.25 -4.68
C LEU A 26 13.33 21.81 -6.15
N ASP A 27 13.93 22.61 -7.03
CA ASP A 27 14.08 22.31 -8.46
C ASP A 27 14.76 20.94 -8.68
N GLY A 28 15.93 20.73 -8.07
CA GLY A 28 16.62 19.44 -8.15
C GLY A 28 15.84 18.27 -7.52
N CYS A 29 15.11 18.50 -6.42
CA CYS A 29 14.24 17.48 -5.85
C CYS A 29 13.08 17.09 -6.78
N LEU A 30 12.49 18.07 -7.47
CA LEU A 30 11.42 17.84 -8.43
C LEU A 30 11.94 17.09 -9.66
N ASP A 31 13.13 17.42 -10.16
CA ASP A 31 13.76 16.70 -11.27
C ASP A 31 13.94 15.21 -10.96
N ILE A 32 14.47 14.90 -9.77
CA ILE A 32 14.63 13.52 -9.29
C ILE A 32 13.27 12.83 -9.18
N MET A 33 12.27 13.51 -8.64
CA MET A 33 10.92 12.97 -8.50
C MET A 33 10.29 12.64 -9.85
N ILE A 34 10.41 13.53 -10.84
CA ILE A 34 9.90 13.33 -12.20
C ILE A 34 10.59 12.13 -12.85
N ASN A 35 11.91 12.02 -12.72
CA ASN A 35 12.68 10.91 -13.29
C ASN A 35 12.27 9.56 -12.67
N VAL A 36 12.20 9.48 -11.34
CA VAL A 36 11.81 8.24 -10.64
C VAL A 36 10.36 7.86 -10.92
N ALA A 37 9.43 8.82 -10.89
CA ALA A 37 8.02 8.56 -11.14
C ALA A 37 7.75 8.18 -12.61
N GLY A 38 8.44 8.81 -13.56
CA GLY A 38 8.33 8.51 -14.99
C GLY A 38 8.92 7.13 -15.37
N GLY A 39 9.90 6.65 -14.62
CA GLY A 39 10.59 5.37 -14.85
C GLY A 39 10.25 4.25 -13.85
N LEU A 40 9.17 4.37 -13.07
CA LEU A 40 8.88 3.41 -12.00
C LEU A 40 8.58 2.01 -12.55
N ILE A 41 9.35 1.00 -12.11
CA ILE A 41 9.17 -0.40 -12.50
C ILE A 41 8.42 -1.16 -11.39
N VAL A 42 7.28 -1.74 -11.74
CA VAL A 42 6.49 -2.58 -10.83
C VAL A 42 6.72 -4.06 -11.14
N ASN A 43 7.27 -4.78 -10.16
CA ASN A 43 7.49 -6.23 -10.25
C ASN A 43 6.27 -7.01 -9.74
N GLU A 44 5.24 -7.14 -10.58
CA GLU A 44 3.95 -7.74 -10.21
C GLU A 44 4.08 -9.15 -9.61
N ALA A 45 4.99 -9.97 -10.13
CA ALA A 45 5.22 -11.32 -9.60
C ALA A 45 5.70 -11.31 -8.13
N MET A 46 6.55 -10.35 -7.77
CA MET A 46 7.01 -10.20 -6.38
C MET A 46 5.93 -9.62 -5.48
N VAL A 47 5.14 -8.67 -5.97
CA VAL A 47 3.96 -8.15 -5.26
C VAL A 47 3.00 -9.28 -4.94
N LYS A 48 2.65 -10.10 -5.95
CA LYS A 48 1.77 -11.26 -5.79
C LYS A 48 2.37 -12.29 -4.82
N LYS A 49 3.65 -12.61 -4.96
CA LYS A 49 4.32 -13.58 -4.06
C LYS A 49 4.24 -13.12 -2.59
N ASN A 50 4.58 -11.87 -2.31
CA ASN A 50 4.56 -11.32 -0.96
C ASN A 50 3.12 -11.29 -0.41
N LEU A 51 2.16 -10.88 -1.25
CA LEU A 51 0.75 -10.89 -0.87
C LEU A 51 0.24 -12.29 -0.54
N MET A 52 0.54 -13.29 -1.37
CA MET A 52 0.08 -14.67 -1.15
C MET A 52 0.72 -15.33 0.08
N ALA A 53 1.89 -14.87 0.53
CA ALA A 53 2.50 -15.35 1.78
C ALA A 53 1.71 -14.91 3.02
N GLU A 54 1.07 -13.74 2.97
CA GLU A 54 0.38 -13.12 4.11
C GLU A 54 -1.15 -13.23 4.03
N LEU A 55 -1.72 -13.26 2.82
CA LEU A 55 -3.15 -13.31 2.57
C LEU A 55 -3.88 -14.43 3.34
N PRO A 56 -3.33 -15.65 3.51
CA PRO A 56 -3.97 -16.68 4.31
C PRO A 56 -4.36 -16.24 5.72
N PHE A 57 -3.53 -15.43 6.38
CA PHE A 57 -3.84 -14.93 7.73
C PHE A 57 -4.92 -13.84 7.70
N MET A 58 -4.93 -13.00 6.66
CA MET A 58 -5.86 -11.89 6.52
C MET A 58 -7.29 -12.34 6.19
N VAL A 59 -7.45 -13.46 5.48
CA VAL A 59 -8.78 -13.96 5.04
C VAL A 59 -9.49 -14.84 6.07
N THR A 60 -8.90 -15.04 7.25
CA THR A 60 -9.45 -15.90 8.31
C THR A 60 -10.86 -15.52 8.74
N GLU A 61 -11.16 -14.22 8.84
CA GLU A 61 -12.52 -13.73 9.12
C GLU A 61 -13.50 -14.08 7.99
N ALA A 62 -13.10 -13.96 6.72
CA ALA A 62 -13.94 -14.30 5.58
C ALA A 62 -14.28 -15.79 5.55
N VAL A 63 -13.28 -16.65 5.85
CA VAL A 63 -13.46 -18.10 6.00
C VAL A 63 -14.43 -18.41 7.14
N MET A 64 -14.26 -17.78 8.30
CA MET A 64 -15.15 -17.95 9.45
C MET A 64 -16.59 -17.53 9.11
N MET A 65 -16.78 -16.37 8.49
CA MET A 65 -18.10 -15.88 8.11
C MET A 65 -18.82 -16.85 7.16
N GLU A 66 -18.11 -17.44 6.20
CA GLU A 66 -18.68 -18.42 5.27
C GLU A 66 -19.05 -19.73 5.99
N ALA A 67 -18.21 -20.19 6.91
CA ALA A 67 -18.52 -21.36 7.74
C ALA A 67 -19.74 -21.14 8.65
N VAL A 68 -19.87 -19.95 9.24
CA VAL A 68 -21.05 -19.57 10.05
C VAL A 68 -22.31 -19.53 9.20
N LYS A 69 -22.26 -19.00 7.97
CA LYS A 69 -23.41 -19.02 7.04
C LYS A 69 -23.89 -20.44 6.71
N LYS A 70 -23.01 -21.44 6.80
CA LYS A 70 -23.32 -22.87 6.62
C LYS A 70 -23.80 -23.55 7.89
N GLY A 71 -24.01 -22.80 8.97
CA GLY A 71 -24.61 -23.27 10.22
C GLY A 71 -23.60 -23.67 11.30
N GLY A 72 -22.31 -23.38 11.14
CA GLY A 72 -21.30 -23.63 12.17
C GLY A 72 -21.40 -22.65 13.35
N ASP A 73 -21.00 -23.10 14.55
CA ASP A 73 -20.91 -22.23 15.72
C ASP A 73 -19.72 -21.27 15.59
N ARG A 74 -19.98 -19.97 15.79
CA ARG A 74 -18.96 -18.92 15.61
C ARG A 74 -17.79 -19.06 16.58
N GLN A 75 -18.04 -19.44 17.84
CA GLN A 75 -16.98 -19.51 18.84
C GLN A 75 -16.08 -20.71 18.59
N GLU A 76 -16.66 -21.85 18.23
CA GLU A 76 -15.90 -23.05 17.86
C GLU A 76 -15.04 -22.81 16.61
N LEU A 77 -15.62 -22.22 15.57
CA LEU A 77 -14.91 -21.87 14.33
C LEU A 77 -13.77 -20.89 14.57
N HIS A 78 -14.01 -19.84 15.36
CA HIS A 78 -12.97 -18.86 15.70
C HIS A 78 -11.79 -19.53 16.40
N GLU A 79 -12.03 -20.37 17.42
CA GLU A 79 -10.95 -21.01 18.17
C GLU A 79 -10.14 -21.99 17.30
N VAL A 80 -10.80 -22.72 16.41
CA VAL A 80 -10.13 -23.65 15.51
C VAL A 80 -9.28 -22.93 14.47
N ILE A 81 -9.80 -21.86 13.86
CA ILE A 81 -9.04 -21.02 12.94
C ILE A 81 -7.86 -20.36 13.68
N ARG A 82 -8.07 -19.86 14.90
CA ARG A 82 -7.01 -19.28 15.74
C ARG A 82 -5.88 -20.28 15.98
N ARG A 83 -6.20 -21.52 16.39
CA ARG A 83 -5.21 -22.57 16.64
C ARG A 83 -4.36 -22.86 15.40
N HIS A 84 -5.01 -23.09 14.25
CA HIS A 84 -4.31 -23.33 12.97
C HIS A 84 -3.44 -22.13 12.56
N SER A 85 -3.94 -20.91 12.75
CA SER A 85 -3.22 -19.67 12.44
C SER A 85 -1.98 -19.49 13.31
N MET A 86 -2.06 -19.79 14.60
CA MET A 86 -0.90 -19.75 15.49
C MET A 86 0.15 -20.79 15.10
N GLU A 87 -0.28 -22.00 14.72
CA GLU A 87 0.64 -23.07 14.37
C GLU A 87 1.36 -22.79 13.04
N ALA A 88 0.62 -22.38 12.00
CA ALA A 88 1.18 -21.92 10.73
C ALA A 88 2.14 -20.74 10.96
N GLY A 89 1.72 -19.73 11.73
CA GLY A 89 2.56 -18.58 12.07
C GLY A 89 3.82 -18.96 12.86
N ARG A 90 3.74 -19.98 13.73
CA ARG A 90 4.90 -20.53 14.44
C ARG A 90 5.88 -21.16 13.45
N ARG A 91 5.41 -21.96 12.50
CA ARG A 91 6.28 -22.59 11.49
C ARG A 91 6.98 -21.56 10.62
N VAL A 92 6.26 -20.55 10.14
CA VAL A 92 6.86 -19.45 9.36
C VAL A 92 7.96 -18.75 10.16
N LYS A 93 7.70 -18.41 11.42
CA LYS A 93 8.64 -17.62 12.26
C LYS A 93 9.82 -18.43 12.81
N GLN A 94 9.59 -19.68 13.22
CA GLN A 94 10.60 -20.50 13.90
C GLN A 94 11.35 -21.43 12.95
N GLU A 95 10.71 -21.89 11.88
CA GLU A 95 11.24 -22.89 10.97
C GLU A 95 11.61 -22.29 9.61
N GLY A 96 11.19 -21.05 9.32
CA GLY A 96 11.39 -20.41 8.01
C GLY A 96 10.61 -21.11 6.88
N ALA A 97 9.57 -21.87 7.23
CA ALA A 97 8.75 -22.60 6.28
C ALA A 97 7.76 -21.69 5.54
N GLU A 98 7.24 -22.16 4.41
CA GLU A 98 6.11 -21.51 3.74
C GLU A 98 4.84 -21.59 4.60
N ASN A 99 3.92 -20.66 4.37
CA ASN A 99 2.65 -20.59 5.08
C ASN A 99 1.73 -21.74 4.63
N ASP A 100 1.40 -22.63 5.56
CA ASP A 100 0.56 -23.83 5.32
C ASP A 100 -0.87 -23.68 5.88
N LEU A 101 -1.31 -22.45 6.20
CA LEU A 101 -2.59 -22.23 6.86
C LEU A 101 -3.78 -22.68 6.00
N ILE A 102 -3.76 -22.42 4.69
CA ILE A 102 -4.89 -22.77 3.81
C ILE A 102 -5.06 -24.29 3.73
N GLU A 103 -3.97 -25.03 3.65
CA GLU A 103 -3.94 -26.48 3.66
C GLU A 103 -4.52 -27.03 4.96
N ARG A 104 -4.14 -26.45 6.10
CA ARG A 104 -4.68 -26.81 7.42
C ARG A 104 -6.18 -26.57 7.51
N LEU A 105 -6.65 -25.39 7.07
CA LEU A 105 -8.06 -25.03 7.13
C LEU A 105 -8.91 -25.89 6.18
N LYS A 106 -8.39 -26.27 5.00
CA LYS A 106 -9.07 -27.21 4.09
C LYS A 106 -9.20 -28.63 4.66
N ALA A 107 -8.23 -29.04 5.49
CA ALA A 107 -8.23 -30.35 6.13
C ALA A 107 -9.08 -30.40 7.42
N GLU A 108 -9.55 -29.27 7.91
CA GLU A 108 -10.31 -29.17 9.16
C GLU A 108 -11.77 -29.60 8.96
N PRO A 109 -12.26 -30.66 9.66
CA PRO A 109 -13.63 -31.13 9.52
C PRO A 109 -14.71 -30.07 9.75
N LEU A 110 -14.49 -29.12 10.66
CA LEU A 110 -15.45 -28.03 10.94
C LEU A 110 -15.59 -27.03 9.80
N LEU A 111 -14.62 -26.99 8.87
CA LEU A 111 -14.64 -26.13 7.69
C LEU A 111 -15.00 -26.90 6.42
N MET A 112 -15.44 -28.16 6.55
CA MET A 112 -15.80 -29.00 5.41
C MET A 112 -16.91 -28.33 4.57
N GLY A 113 -16.65 -28.23 3.27
CA GLY A 113 -17.58 -27.62 2.33
C GLY A 113 -17.48 -26.09 2.23
N VAL A 114 -16.63 -25.41 3.02
CA VAL A 114 -16.29 -23.99 2.81
C VAL A 114 -15.38 -23.88 1.58
N ASP A 115 -15.70 -22.98 0.65
CA ASP A 115 -14.85 -22.70 -0.50
C ASP A 115 -13.75 -21.70 -0.10
N ILE A 116 -12.69 -22.23 0.51
CA ILE A 116 -11.57 -21.43 1.00
C ILE A 116 -10.79 -20.81 -0.19
N ASP A 117 -10.73 -21.50 -1.33
CA ASP A 117 -10.06 -20.98 -2.53
C ASP A 117 -10.74 -19.72 -3.06
N ALA A 118 -12.07 -19.67 -3.00
CA ALA A 118 -12.79 -18.46 -3.36
C ALA A 118 -12.47 -17.25 -2.46
N MET A 119 -12.02 -17.46 -1.21
CA MET A 119 -11.62 -16.38 -0.31
C MET A 119 -10.18 -15.92 -0.55
N MET A 120 -9.37 -16.70 -1.26
CA MET A 120 -7.98 -16.38 -1.59
C MET A 120 -7.82 -15.45 -2.79
N ASP A 121 -8.91 -15.02 -3.41
CA ASP A 121 -8.89 -14.01 -4.46
C ASP A 121 -8.59 -12.62 -3.88
N PRO A 122 -7.40 -12.02 -4.15
CA PRO A 122 -7.03 -10.74 -3.60
C PRO A 122 -7.98 -9.60 -3.97
N MET A 123 -8.61 -9.68 -5.15
CA MET A 123 -9.49 -8.63 -5.66
C MET A 123 -10.76 -8.46 -4.82
N LYS A 124 -11.12 -9.46 -4.01
CA LYS A 124 -12.24 -9.36 -3.07
C LYS A 124 -11.90 -8.55 -1.82
N HIS A 125 -10.63 -8.22 -1.60
CA HIS A 125 -10.12 -7.60 -0.37
C HIS A 125 -9.54 -6.18 -0.58
N ILE A 126 -9.75 -5.58 -1.75
CA ILE A 126 -9.24 -4.23 -2.06
C ILE A 126 -10.19 -3.09 -1.65
N GLY A 127 -11.37 -3.43 -1.11
CA GLY A 127 -12.39 -2.44 -0.76
C GLY A 127 -12.78 -1.57 -1.96
N LEU A 128 -12.67 -0.25 -1.80
CA LEU A 128 -12.97 0.73 -2.86
C LEU A 128 -11.70 1.29 -3.53
N ALA A 129 -10.55 0.61 -3.43
CA ALA A 129 -9.27 1.16 -3.87
C ALA A 129 -9.28 1.65 -5.34
N VAL A 130 -9.91 0.89 -6.24
CA VAL A 130 -10.04 1.26 -7.66
C VAL A 130 -10.89 2.51 -7.81
N GLU A 131 -12.13 2.49 -7.29
CA GLU A 131 -13.07 3.61 -7.39
C GLU A 131 -12.50 4.90 -6.75
N GLN A 132 -11.86 4.79 -5.60
CA GLN A 132 -11.24 5.92 -4.90
C GLN A 132 -10.10 6.52 -5.73
N THR A 133 -9.28 5.68 -6.37
CA THR A 133 -8.17 6.12 -7.22
C THR A 133 -8.70 6.79 -8.48
N GLU A 134 -9.63 6.17 -9.18
CA GLU A 134 -10.24 6.73 -10.39
C GLU A 134 -10.93 8.06 -10.12
N ARG A 135 -11.71 8.14 -9.03
CA ARG A 135 -12.38 9.38 -8.63
C ARG A 135 -11.38 10.49 -8.30
N PHE A 136 -10.32 10.18 -7.56
CA PHE A 136 -9.30 11.17 -7.23
C PHE A 136 -8.59 11.70 -8.49
N ILE A 137 -8.25 10.82 -9.43
CA ILE A 137 -7.65 11.22 -10.71
C ILE A 137 -8.60 12.14 -11.48
N ALA A 138 -9.87 11.75 -11.61
CA ALA A 138 -10.84 12.49 -12.41
C ALA A 138 -11.25 13.84 -11.79
N GLU A 139 -11.47 13.89 -10.48
CA GLU A 139 -12.04 15.07 -9.81
C GLU A 139 -10.98 16.03 -9.27
N VAL A 140 -9.74 15.58 -9.06
CA VAL A 140 -8.67 16.40 -8.46
C VAL A 140 -7.50 16.56 -9.42
N VAL A 141 -6.91 15.46 -9.88
CA VAL A 141 -5.66 15.51 -10.66
C VAL A 141 -5.90 16.14 -12.04
N GLU A 142 -6.94 15.70 -12.76
CA GLU A 142 -7.19 16.17 -14.11
C GLU A 142 -7.57 17.67 -14.18
N PRO A 143 -8.43 18.21 -13.30
CA PRO A 143 -8.66 19.66 -13.24
C PRO A 143 -7.40 20.48 -12.92
N MET A 144 -6.52 19.97 -12.05
CA MET A 144 -5.24 20.63 -11.76
C MET A 144 -4.32 20.64 -12.98
N ARG A 145 -4.25 19.53 -13.74
CA ARG A 145 -3.46 19.47 -14.98
C ARG A 145 -3.96 20.45 -16.03
N GLN A 146 -5.28 20.54 -16.21
CA GLN A 146 -5.89 21.49 -17.16
C GLN A 146 -5.59 22.95 -16.79
N HIS A 147 -5.53 23.26 -15.50
CA HIS A 147 -5.16 24.61 -15.03
C HIS A 147 -3.69 24.96 -15.30
N LEU A 148 -2.79 23.99 -15.16
CA LEU A 148 -1.34 24.17 -15.34
C LEU A 148 -0.92 24.18 -16.83
N GLY A 149 -1.74 23.65 -17.74
CA GLY A 149 -1.49 23.59 -19.17
C GLY A 149 -0.45 22.53 -19.59
N ASP A 150 -0.09 22.51 -20.87
CA ASP A 150 0.75 21.45 -21.49
C ASP A 150 2.24 21.48 -21.08
N GLY A 151 2.68 22.47 -20.28
CA GLY A 151 4.08 22.59 -19.83
C GLY A 151 4.50 21.59 -18.74
N ALA A 152 3.58 20.77 -18.23
CA ALA A 152 3.82 19.86 -17.10
C ALA A 152 4.45 18.50 -17.48
N GLY A 153 4.95 18.34 -18.71
CA GLY A 153 5.40 17.07 -19.26
C GLY A 153 6.79 17.06 -19.89
N GLU A 154 7.64 18.05 -19.59
CA GLU A 154 9.03 18.01 -20.06
C GLU A 154 9.77 16.83 -19.40
N GLU A 155 10.37 15.97 -20.23
CA GLU A 155 11.24 14.90 -19.76
C GLU A 155 12.47 15.52 -19.10
N THR A 156 12.74 15.14 -17.85
CA THR A 156 13.96 15.56 -17.16
C THR A 156 15.13 14.66 -17.57
N GLU A 157 16.11 15.21 -18.28
CA GLU A 157 17.38 14.51 -18.56
C GLU A 157 18.23 14.43 -17.29
N LEU A 158 17.96 13.43 -16.46
CA LEU A 158 18.81 13.05 -15.33
C LEU A 158 19.73 11.91 -15.76
N ARG A 159 20.99 12.24 -16.05
CA ARG A 159 22.04 11.25 -16.27
C ARG A 159 22.61 10.85 -14.92
N VAL A 160 22.14 9.73 -14.36
CA VAL A 160 22.74 9.07 -13.19
C VAL A 160 23.82 8.10 -13.65
#